data_AF-A0A958CXX0-F1
#
_entry.id   AF-A0A958CXX0-F1
#
_cell.length_a   1.000
_cell.length_b   1.000
_cell.length_c   1.000
_cell.angle_alpha   90.00
_cell.angle_beta   90.00
_cell.angle_gamma   90.00
#
_symmetry.space_group_name_H-M   'P 1'
#
loop_
_entity.id
_entity.type
_entity.pdbx_description
1 polymer ?
#
loop_
_entity_poly.entity_id
_entity_poly.type
_entity_poly.pdbx_seq_one_letter_code
_entity_poly.pdbx_strand_id
1 'polypeptide(L)' 'MARDGRAGKVDEFVIDAQTGVITHLVVRETHWWRHKEIVVPVSEISEIEEDEVILKLDRRELENLASVEATAG' A
#
# COMPACT_ATOMS: atom_id res chain seq x y z
N MET A 1 -6.12 -2.14 6.40
CA MET A 1 -7.44 -2.66 5.99
C MET A 1 -7.91 -1.96 4.73
N ALA A 2 -8.52 -2.69 3.81
CA ALA A 2 -9.36 -2.14 2.76
C ALA A 2 -10.82 -2.09 3.24
N ARG A 3 -11.71 -1.43 2.50
CA ARG A 3 -13.13 -1.32 2.85
C ARG A 3 -13.84 -2.67 3.00
N ASP A 4 -13.38 -3.69 2.28
CA ASP A 4 -13.92 -5.06 2.29
C ASP A 4 -13.09 -6.04 3.13
N GLY A 5 -12.22 -5.53 4.01
CA GLY A 5 -11.48 -6.29 5.01
C GLY A 5 -9.96 -6.24 4.84
N ARG A 6 -9.26 -7.28 5.28
CA ARG A 6 -7.80 -7.31 5.24
C ARG A 6 -7.29 -7.35 3.80
N ALA A 7 -6.39 -6.43 3.47
CA ALA A 7 -5.78 -6.30 2.14
C ALA A 7 -4.33 -6.78 2.10
N GLY A 8 -3.52 -6.47 3.12
CA GLY A 8 -2.10 -6.80 3.12
C GLY A 8 -1.38 -6.27 4.35
N LYS A 9 -0.06 -6.16 4.24
CA LYS A 9 0.81 -5.53 5.24
C LYS A 9 1.57 -4.39 4.58
N VAL A 10 1.67 -3.25 5.26
CA VAL A 10 2.60 -2.18 4.86
C VAL A 10 4.02 -2.72 5.05
N ASP A 11 4.85 -2.58 4.02
CA ASP A 11 6.22 -3.04 4.03
C ASP A 11 7.23 -1.89 3.94
N GLU A 12 7.00 -0.95 3.02
CA GLU A 12 7.90 0.18 2.79
C GLU A 12 7.14 1.51 2.69
N PHE A 13 7.88 2.61 2.80
CA PHE A 13 7.39 3.97 2.60
C PHE A 13 8.16 4.65 1.47
N VAL A 14 7.44 5.32 0.58
CA VAL A 14 8.04 6.16 -0.45
C VAL A 14 8.08 7.59 0.06
N ILE A 15 9.29 8.14 0.17
CA ILE A 15 9.54 9.49 0.64
C ILE A 15 9.92 10.37 -0.55
N ASP A 16 9.31 11.54 -0.65
CA ASP A 16 9.76 12.56 -1.59
C ASP A 16 11.14 13.07 -1.17
N ALA A 17 12.15 12.86 -2.01
CA ALA A 17 13.54 13.14 -1.67
C ALA A 17 13.86 14.63 -1.46
N GLN A 18 13.02 15.54 -1.97
CA GLN A 18 13.24 16.98 -1.87
C GLN A 18 12.63 17.56 -0.58
N THR A 19 11.46 17.05 -0.20
CA THR A 19 10.64 17.57 0.90
C THR A 19 10.72 16.71 2.17
N GLY A 20 11.15 15.44 2.04
CA GLY A 20 11.18 14.47 3.14
C GLY A 20 9.79 13.94 3.54
N VAL A 21 8.75 14.24 2.78
CA VAL A 21 7.37 13.85 3.10
C VAL A 21 7.06 12.46 2.54
N ILE A 22 6.37 11.63 3.33
CA ILE A 22 5.84 10.34 2.85
C ILE A 22 4.74 10.61 1.83
N THR A 23 4.90 10.07 0.62
CA THR A 23 3.93 10.22 -0.47
C THR A 23 3.14 8.96 -0.73
N HIS A 24 3.73 7.79 -0.50
CA HIS A 24 3.09 6.50 -0.74
C HIS A 24 3.51 5.46 0.31
N LEU A 25 2.63 4.48 0.50
CA LEU A 25 2.89 3.23 1.21
C LEU A 25 3.09 2.11 0.18
N VAL A 26 4.03 1.21 0.43
CA VAL A 26 4.13 -0.06 -0.31
C VAL A 26 3.43 -1.13 0.50
N VAL A 27 2.38 -1.71 -0.08
CA VAL A 27 1.60 -2.78 0.56
C VAL A 27 1.91 -4.10 -0.11
N ARG A 28 2.30 -5.08 0.70
CA ARG A 28 2.48 -6.47 0.26
C ARG A 28 1.23 -7.28 0.57
N GLU A 29 0.67 -7.91 -0.47
CA GLU A 29 -0.47 -8.83 -0.31
C GLU A 29 -0.07 -10.12 0.40
N THR A 30 -1.03 -10.70 1.14
CA THR A 30 -0.78 -11.88 1.98
C THR A 30 -1.13 -13.21 1.28
N HIS A 31 -1.71 -13.20 0.07
CA HIS A 31 -2.15 -14.41 -0.67
C HIS A 31 -1.27 -14.71 -1.93
N TRP A 32 -1.24 -15.99 -2.34
CA TRP A 32 -0.03 -16.73 -2.75
C TRP A 32 0.35 -16.81 -4.24
N TRP A 33 0.12 -15.81 -5.08
CA TRP A 33 0.33 -16.01 -6.53
C TRP A 33 1.29 -15.04 -7.20
N ARG A 34 1.83 -14.06 -6.46
CA ARG A 34 3.01 -13.27 -6.83
C ARG A 34 3.37 -12.37 -5.65
N HIS A 35 4.66 -12.17 -5.38
CA HIS A 35 5.13 -11.08 -4.52
C HIS A 35 4.81 -9.76 -5.24
N LYS A 36 3.54 -9.34 -5.22
CA LYS A 36 3.09 -8.08 -5.81
C LYS A 36 3.13 -7.03 -4.72
N GLU A 37 3.95 -6.02 -4.95
CA GLU A 37 4.04 -4.83 -4.11
C GLU A 37 3.20 -3.75 -4.78
N ILE A 38 2.22 -3.23 -4.04
CA ILE A 38 1.26 -2.24 -4.52
C ILE A 38 1.64 -0.88 -3.92
N VAL A 39 1.78 0.13 -4.77
CA VAL A 39 2.07 1.50 -4.34
C VAL A 39 0.76 2.22 -4.08
N VAL A 40 0.54 2.61 -2.83
CA VAL A 40 -0.69 3.25 -2.36
C VAL A 40 -0.41 4.70 -1.99
N PRO A 41 -1.01 5.69 -2.68
CA PRO A 41 -0.87 7.09 -2.30
C PRO A 41 -1.40 7.35 -0.89
N VAL A 42 -0.73 8.22 -0.12
CA VAL A 42 -1.23 8.60 1.22
C VAL A 42 -2.61 9.27 1.16
N SER A 43 -2.99 9.83 0.00
CA SER A 43 -4.34 10.37 -0.23
C SER A 43 -5.44 9.32 -0.20
N GLU A 44 -5.13 8.03 -0.41
CA GLU A 44 -6.07 6.92 -0.35
C GLU A 44 -6.25 6.36 1.06
N ILE A 45 -5.52 6.90 2.05
CA ILE A 45 -5.70 6.58 3.44
C ILE A 45 -6.94 7.30 3.96
N SER A 46 -7.85 6.54 4.55
CA SER A 46 -9.01 7.07 5.27
C SER A 46 -8.65 7.42 6.70
N GLU A 47 -7.93 6.52 7.37
CA GLU A 47 -7.58 6.64 8.79
C GLU A 47 -6.30 5.86 9.10
N ILE A 48 -5.58 6.33 10.11
CA ILE A 48 -4.41 5.65 10.68
C ILE A 48 -4.72 5.39 12.15
N GLU A 49 -4.76 4.12 12.51
CA GLU A 49 -4.89 3.65 13.89
C GLU A 49 -3.52 3.19 14.42
N GLU A 50 -3.47 2.72 15.67
CA GLU A 50 -2.21 2.34 16.33
C GLU A 50 -1.43 1.26 15.56
N ASP A 51 -2.12 0.23 15.07
CA ASP A 51 -1.52 -0.91 14.36
C ASP A 51 -2.05 -1.10 12.93
N GLU A 52 -2.97 -0.24 12.48
CA GLU A 52 -3.67 -0.41 11.21
C GLU A 52 -3.73 0.87 10.37
N VAL A 53 -3.59 0.72 9.05
CA VAL A 53 -3.91 1.77 8.07
C VAL A 53 -5.19 1.39 7.37
N ILE A 54 -6.22 2.23 7.45
CA ILE A 54 -7.52 2.01 6.82
C ILE A 54 -7.55 2.77 5.49
N LEU A 55 -7.80 2.04 4.40
CA LEU A 55 -7.85 2.59 3.04
C LEU A 55 -9.28 2.95 2.64
N LYS A 56 -9.39 3.97 1.78
CA LYS A 56 -10.63 4.33 1.07
C LYS A 56 -11.01 3.32 -0.02
N LEU A 57 -10.10 2.41 -0.35
CA LEU A 57 -10.22 1.45 -1.45
C LEU A 57 -10.69 0.09 -0.94
N ASP A 58 -11.42 -0.64 -1.77
CA ASP A 58 -11.58 -2.09 -1.65
C ASP A 58 -10.36 -2.83 -2.24
N ARG A 59 -10.25 -4.15 -2.03
CA ARG A 59 -9.12 -4.94 -2.57
C ARG A 59 -9.01 -4.89 -4.08
N ARG A 60 -10.13 -4.87 -4.81
CA ARG A 60 -10.11 -4.88 -6.28
C ARG A 60 -9.61 -3.55 -6.83
N GLU A 61 -10.03 -2.43 -6.23
CA GLU A 61 -9.51 -1.11 -6.56
C GLU A 61 -8.02 -0.99 -6.22
N LEU A 62 -7.61 -1.56 -5.08
CA LEU A 62 -6.20 -1.62 -4.67
C LEU A 62 -5.34 -2.40 -5.67
N GLU A 63 -5.82 -3.56 -6.15
CA GLU A 63 -5.12 -4.39 -7.14
C GLU A 63 -4.90 -3.68 -8.49
N ASN A 64 -5.73 -2.67 -8.82
CA ASN A 64 -5.63 -1.86 -10.03
C ASN A 64 -4.65 -0.69 -9.92
N LEU A 65 -4.12 -0.41 -8.72
CA LEU A 65 -3.05 0.59 -8.57
C LEU A 65 -1.74 0.10 -9.19
N ALA A 66 -0.82 1.05 -9.39
CA ALA A 66 0.52 0.73 -9.85
C ALA A 66 1.19 -0.29 -8.93
N SER A 67 1.75 -1.34 -9.52
CA SER A 67 2.62 -2.28 -8.81
C SER A 67 4.07 -1.97 -9.12
N VAL A 68 4.92 -2.04 -8.11
CA VAL A 68 6.36 -2.15 -8.33
C VAL A 68 6.64 -3.59 -8.73
N GLU A 69 7.28 -3.79 -9.89
CA GLU A 69 8.01 -5.03 -10.07
C GLU A 69 9.17 -4.99 -9.08
N ALA A 70 9.23 -5.97 -8.18
CA ALA A 70 10.36 -6.13 -7.27
C ALA A 70 11.63 -6.19 -8.13
N THR A 71 12.35 -5.08 -8.20
CA THR A 71 13.67 -5.07 -8.80
C THR A 71 14.54 -5.80 -7.79
N ALA A 72 14.86 -7.06 -8.07
CA ALA A 72 15.80 -7.82 -7.27
C ALA A 72 17.11 -7.01 -7.22
N GLY A 73 17.36 -6.40 -6.05
CA GLY A 73 18.65 -5.82 -5.70
C GLY A 73 19.70 -6.90 -5.49
#